data_AF-A0A1S9D1Q3-F1
#
_entry.id   AF-A0A1S9D1Q3-F1
#
_cell.length_a   1.000
_cell.length_b   1.000
_cell.length_c   1.000
_cell.angle_alpha   90.00
_cell.angle_beta   90.00
_cell.angle_gamma   90.00
#
_symmetry.space_group_name_H-M   'P 1'
#
loop_
_entity.id
_entity.type
_entity.pdbx_description
1 polymer ?
#
loop_
_entity_poly.entity_id
_entity_poly.type
_entity_poly.pdbx_seq_one_letter_code
_entity_poly.pdbx_strand_id
1 'polypeptide(L)'
;MVAKPFLTDIKTLRERARRHLEAGAVTEGYKADRATVLKLLNEALATEIVCVLRYKRHYFMASGINAQSVAAEFLQHANEEQMHADQIAARIVQLGREPGQFAHRHD
;
A
#
# COMPACT_ATOMS: atom_id res chain seq x y z
N MET A 1 12.13 -41.42 -36.21
CA MET A 1 12.51 -40.41 -35.20
C MET A 1 11.89 -39.10 -35.70
N VAL A 2 10.88 -38.52 -35.05
CA VAL A 2 11.03 -37.48 -34.03
C VAL A 2 9.71 -37.37 -33.25
N ALA A 3 9.76 -37.44 -31.92
CA ALA A 3 8.71 -37.04 -30.98
C ALA A 3 9.48 -36.51 -29.76
N LYS A 4 9.33 -35.29 -29.21
CA LYS A 4 8.20 -34.37 -29.04
C LYS A 4 8.73 -32.92 -28.85
N PRO A 5 8.09 -31.86 -29.34
CA PRO A 5 8.34 -30.48 -28.89
C PRO A 5 7.58 -30.10 -27.61
N PHE A 6 6.72 -30.99 -27.08
CA PHE A 6 5.69 -30.64 -26.08
C PHE A 6 6.19 -30.54 -24.62
N LEU A 7 7.32 -31.16 -24.29
CA LEU A 7 7.81 -31.26 -22.91
C LEU A 7 8.74 -30.09 -22.50
N THR A 8 9.32 -29.38 -23.47
CA THR A 8 10.15 -28.19 -23.24
C THR A 8 9.30 -27.01 -22.75
N ASP A 9 7.99 -27.05 -23.00
CA ASP A 9 7.06 -25.96 -22.72
C ASP A 9 6.58 -25.98 -21.26
N ILE A 10 6.21 -27.13 -20.69
CA ILE A 10 5.61 -27.17 -19.34
C ILE A 10 6.60 -26.77 -18.24
N LYS A 11 7.86 -27.22 -18.33
CA LYS A 11 8.87 -26.86 -17.32
C LYS A 11 9.21 -25.38 -17.36
N THR A 12 9.38 -24.82 -18.56
CA THR A 12 9.70 -23.39 -18.74
C THR A 12 8.50 -22.50 -18.41
N LEU A 13 7.28 -22.92 -18.74
CA LEU A 13 6.04 -22.23 -18.40
C LEU A 13 5.80 -22.21 -16.89
N ARG A 14 6.05 -23.34 -16.19
CA ARG A 14 5.98 -23.41 -14.72
C ARG A 14 7.03 -22.55 -14.04
N GLU A 15 8.23 -22.47 -14.61
CA GLU A 15 9.30 -21.62 -14.09
C GLU A 15 8.98 -20.13 -14.27
N ARG A 16 8.48 -19.72 -15.44
CA ARG A 16 7.99 -18.34 -15.64
C ARG A 16 6.82 -18.03 -14.72
N ALA A 17 5.85 -18.93 -14.60
CA ALA A 17 4.71 -18.75 -13.70
C ALA A 17 5.15 -18.54 -12.24
N ARG A 18 6.15 -19.31 -11.76
CA ARG A 18 6.75 -19.10 -10.43
C ARG A 18 7.40 -17.72 -10.30
N ARG A 19 8.19 -17.28 -11.28
CA ARG A 19 8.79 -15.94 -11.28
C ARG A 19 7.76 -14.81 -11.29
N HIS A 20 6.64 -14.99 -11.99
CA HIS A 20 5.54 -14.02 -11.95
C HIS A 20 4.80 -14.01 -10.60
N LEU A 21 4.66 -15.17 -9.95
CA LEU A 21 4.11 -15.24 -8.60
C LEU A 21 5.03 -14.57 -7.57
N GLU A 22 6.34 -14.74 -7.70
CA GLU A 22 7.36 -14.06 -6.87
C GLU A 22 7.40 -12.54 -7.08
N ALA A 23 7.08 -12.08 -8.30
CA ALA A 23 6.98 -10.65 -8.62
C ALA A 23 5.70 -9.97 -8.07
N GLY A 24 4.75 -10.75 -7.52
CA GLY A 24 3.46 -10.26 -7.04
C GLY A 24 2.48 -9.91 -8.17
N ALA A 25 1.45 -9.12 -7.86
CA ALA A 25 0.44 -8.66 -8.83
C ALA A 25 0.98 -7.57 -9.78
N VAL A 26 2.16 -7.79 -10.35
CA VAL A 26 2.87 -6.85 -11.24
C VAL A 26 2.90 -7.46 -12.64
N THR A 27 2.14 -6.87 -13.56
CA THR A 27 2.15 -7.25 -14.98
C THR A 27 3.29 -6.53 -15.71
N GLU A 28 3.84 -7.12 -16.78
CA GLU A 28 5.02 -6.57 -17.50
C GLU A 28 4.81 -5.15 -18.06
N GLY A 29 3.55 -4.72 -18.26
CA GLY A 29 3.19 -3.36 -18.67
C GLY A 29 3.22 -2.31 -17.54
N TYR A 30 3.38 -2.75 -16.28
CA TYR A 30 3.40 -1.90 -15.09
C TYR A 30 4.81 -1.35 -14.82
N LYS A 31 5.41 -0.73 -15.85
CA LYS A 31 6.65 0.07 -15.75
C LYS A 31 6.37 1.56 -15.51
N ALA A 32 5.16 1.94 -15.12
CA ALA A 32 5.03 3.15 -14.30
C ALA A 32 5.95 2.92 -13.10
N ASP A 33 6.98 3.75 -12.97
CA ASP A 33 8.14 3.48 -12.13
C ASP A 33 7.69 2.98 -10.75
N ARG A 34 7.86 1.68 -10.50
CA ARG A 34 7.44 1.03 -9.25
C ARG A 34 8.03 1.78 -8.06
N ALA A 35 9.23 2.35 -8.20
CA ALA A 35 9.84 3.18 -7.19
C ALA A 35 9.03 4.48 -6.97
N THR A 36 8.59 5.16 -8.02
CA THR A 36 7.67 6.30 -7.95
C THR A 36 6.34 5.92 -7.28
N VAL A 37 5.71 4.80 -7.64
CA VAL A 37 4.45 4.36 -6.99
C VAL A 37 4.66 4.10 -5.51
N LEU A 38 5.71 3.35 -5.15
CA LEU A 38 6.05 3.08 -3.75
C LEU A 38 6.37 4.36 -2.98
N LYS A 39 7.04 5.33 -3.61
CA LYS A 39 7.31 6.64 -3.00
C LYS A 39 6.01 7.37 -2.69
N LEU A 40 5.12 7.50 -3.68
CA LEU A 40 3.83 8.17 -3.50
C LEU A 40 2.96 7.49 -2.45
N LEU A 41 2.93 6.15 -2.42
CA LEU A 41 2.21 5.40 -1.39
C LEU A 41 2.77 5.66 0.01
N ASN A 42 4.09 5.72 0.18
CA ASN A 42 4.68 6.02 1.48
C ASN A 42 4.45 7.48 1.92
N GLU A 43 4.46 8.44 0.98
CA GLU A 43 4.10 9.84 1.25
C GLU A 43 2.62 9.96 1.68
N ALA A 44 1.71 9.25 1.00
CA ALA A 44 0.31 9.18 1.37
C ALA A 44 0.14 8.51 2.75
N LEU A 45 0.79 7.36 3.00
CA LEU A 45 0.75 6.66 4.29
C LEU A 45 1.17 7.57 5.45
N ALA A 46 2.27 8.32 5.29
CA ALA A 46 2.73 9.26 6.30
C ALA A 46 1.70 10.37 6.55
N THR A 47 1.08 10.87 5.48
CA THR A 47 0.01 11.88 5.57
C THR A 47 -1.18 11.33 6.35
N GLU A 48 -1.65 10.12 6.04
CA GLU A 48 -2.79 9.52 6.72
C GLU A 48 -2.53 9.27 8.21
N ILE A 49 -1.34 8.77 8.57
CA ILE A 49 -0.97 8.58 9.99
C ILE A 49 -1.00 9.91 10.75
N VAL A 50 -0.51 10.99 10.14
CA VAL A 50 -0.58 12.33 10.75
C VAL A 50 -2.02 12.82 10.82
N CYS A 51 -2.86 12.55 9.81
CA CYS A 51 -4.28 12.90 9.82
C CYS A 51 -5.06 12.15 10.92
N VAL A 52 -4.81 10.84 11.13
CA VAL A 52 -5.36 10.07 12.25
C VAL A 52 -5.05 10.77 13.59
N LEU A 53 -3.77 11.11 13.82
CA LEU A 53 -3.36 11.78 15.05
C LEU A 53 -3.99 13.16 15.20
N ARG A 54 -4.10 13.92 14.10
CA ARG A 54 -4.73 15.26 14.08
C ARG A 54 -6.19 15.17 14.47
N TYR A 55 -6.96 14.27 13.86
CA TYR A 55 -8.38 14.12 14.16
C TYR A 55 -8.62 13.54 15.56
N LYS A 56 -7.80 12.58 16.02
CA LYS A 56 -7.86 12.12 17.42
C LYS A 56 -7.57 13.24 18.42
N ARG A 57 -6.58 14.08 18.15
CA ARG A 57 -6.33 15.28 18.96
C ARG A 57 -7.57 16.17 19.02
N HIS A 58 -8.19 16.47 17.88
CA HIS A 58 -9.40 17.29 17.85
C HIS A 58 -10.59 16.65 18.59
N TYR A 59 -10.76 15.33 18.47
CA TYR A 59 -11.74 14.56 19.23
C TYR A 59 -11.59 14.76 20.74
N PHE A 60 -10.38 14.54 21.28
CA PHE A 60 -10.13 14.66 22.72
C PHE A 60 -10.17 16.11 23.24
N MET A 61 -9.90 17.08 22.37
CA MET A 61 -9.88 18.51 22.73
C MET A 61 -11.24 19.20 22.53
N ALA A 62 -12.24 18.52 21.95
CA ALA A 62 -13.57 19.09 21.73
C ALA A 62 -14.21 19.49 23.07
N SER A 63 -14.70 20.72 23.15
CA SER A 63 -15.28 21.29 24.38
C SER A 63 -16.39 22.30 24.04
N GLY A 64 -17.25 22.62 25.02
CA GLY A 64 -18.39 23.52 24.86
C GLY A 64 -19.73 22.83 24.57
N ILE A 65 -20.76 23.62 24.26
CA ILE A 65 -22.16 23.20 24.17
C ILE A 65 -22.40 22.12 23.08
N ASN A 66 -21.64 22.17 21.99
CA ASN A 66 -21.73 21.22 20.86
C ASN A 66 -20.58 20.20 20.86
N ALA A 67 -19.88 20.00 21.98
CA ALA A 67 -18.66 19.19 22.02
C ALA A 67 -18.90 17.76 21.54
N GLN A 68 -20.03 17.14 21.91
CA GLN A 68 -20.28 15.73 21.62
C GLN A 68 -20.46 15.45 20.12
N SER A 69 -21.20 16.29 19.41
CA SER A 69 -21.42 16.11 17.97
C SER A 69 -20.14 16.37 17.18
N VAL A 70 -19.41 17.42 17.54
CA VAL A 70 -18.12 17.77 16.89
C VAL A 70 -17.06 16.70 17.17
N ALA A 71 -17.00 16.18 18.39
CA ALA A 71 -16.14 15.06 18.73
C ALA A 71 -16.49 13.83 17.87
N ALA A 72 -17.78 13.48 17.75
CA ALA A 72 -18.18 12.32 16.96
C ALA A 72 -17.72 12.42 15.49
N GLU A 73 -17.83 13.59 14.87
CA GLU A 73 -17.34 13.84 13.51
C GLU A 73 -15.81 13.69 13.40
N PHE A 74 -15.06 14.24 14.35
CA PHE A 74 -13.61 14.05 14.37
C PHE A 74 -13.21 12.59 14.59
N LEU A 75 -13.94 11.85 15.42
CA LEU A 75 -13.70 10.42 15.60
C LEU A 75 -14.00 9.64 14.32
N GLN A 76 -15.06 10.00 13.60
CA GLN A 76 -15.38 9.40 12.30
C GLN A 76 -14.23 9.62 11.31
N HIS A 77 -13.77 10.85 11.13
CA HIS A 77 -12.64 11.14 10.24
C HIS A 77 -11.37 10.39 10.68
N ALA A 78 -11.06 10.35 11.98
CA ALA A 78 -9.90 9.58 12.47
C ALA A 78 -9.96 8.09 12.10
N ASN A 79 -11.16 7.49 12.06
CA ASN A 79 -11.34 6.11 11.67
C ASN A 79 -11.24 5.92 10.15
N GLU A 80 -11.75 6.87 9.36
CA GLU A 80 -11.62 6.88 7.90
C GLU A 80 -10.15 6.97 7.48
N GLU A 81 -9.37 7.89 8.06
CA GLU A 81 -7.93 8.01 7.75
C GLU A 81 -7.14 6.77 8.20
N GLN A 82 -7.55 6.11 9.29
CA GLN A 82 -6.94 4.83 9.68
C GLN A 82 -7.22 3.75 8.64
N MET A 83 -8.44 3.70 8.11
CA MET A 83 -8.78 2.78 7.03
C MET A 83 -7.95 3.07 5.76
N HIS A 84 -7.78 4.35 5.40
CA HIS A 84 -6.91 4.75 4.29
C HIS A 84 -5.46 4.30 4.52
N ALA A 85 -4.90 4.54 5.71
CA ALA A 85 -3.55 4.12 6.08
C ALA A 85 -3.38 2.59 5.95
N ASP A 86 -4.35 1.80 6.44
CA ASP A 86 -4.32 0.34 6.38
C ASP A 86 -4.36 -0.17 4.93
N GLN A 87 -5.20 0.43 4.08
CA GLN A 87 -5.28 0.11 2.66
C GLN A 87 -3.98 0.41 1.91
N ILE A 88 -3.37 1.56 2.20
CA ILE A 88 -2.09 1.96 1.60
C ILE A 88 -0.98 1.01 2.05
N ALA A 89 -0.90 0.70 3.35
CA ALA A 89 0.09 -0.24 3.88
C ALA A 89 -0.07 -1.63 3.25
N ALA A 90 -1.30 -2.14 3.15
CA ALA A 90 -1.59 -3.40 2.47
C ALA A 90 -1.15 -3.36 1.00
N ARG A 91 -1.34 -2.24 0.30
CA ARG A 91 -0.90 -2.09 -1.09
C ARG A 91 0.62 -2.09 -1.23
N ILE A 92 1.34 -1.44 -0.31
CA ILE A 92 2.81 -1.47 -0.29
C ILE A 92 3.32 -2.91 -0.11
N VAL A 93 2.70 -3.69 0.78
CA VAL A 93 3.02 -5.11 0.99
C VAL A 93 2.73 -5.95 -0.26
N GLN A 94 1.59 -5.75 -0.92
CA GLN A 94 1.27 -6.42 -2.20
C GLN A 94 2.27 -6.10 -3.31
N LEU A 95 2.90 -4.92 -3.26
CA LEU A 95 3.97 -4.50 -4.15
C LEU A 95 5.36 -4.96 -3.67
N GLY A 96 5.44 -5.84 -2.68
CA GLY A 96 6.66 -6.49 -2.22
C GLY A 96 7.62 -5.60 -1.44
N ARG A 97 7.10 -4.61 -0.69
CA ARG A 97 7.91 -3.73 0.17
C ARG A 97 7.30 -3.60 1.57
N GLU A 98 8.08 -3.12 2.52
CA GLU A 98 7.61 -2.81 3.86
C GLU A 98 7.04 -1.38 3.90
N PRO A 99 5.86 -1.16 4.51
CA PRO A 99 5.31 0.17 4.74
C PRO A 99 6.23 1.04 5.61
N GLY A 100 6.39 2.32 5.26
CA GLY A 100 7.28 3.25 5.97
C GLY A 100 8.74 3.20 5.52
N GLN A 101 9.11 2.27 4.63
CA GLN A 101 10.43 2.29 4.00
C GLN A 101 10.49 3.32 2.87
N PHE A 102 11.22 4.41 3.12
CA PHE A 102 11.64 5.33 2.07
C PHE A 102 12.94 4.80 1.43
N ALA A 103 13.11 4.99 0.12
CA ALA A 103 14.39 4.67 -0.52
C ALA A 103 15.51 5.48 0.18
N HIS A 104 16.62 4.82 0.52
CA HIS A 104 17.80 5.51 1.03
C HIS A 104 18.16 6.62 0.04
N ARG A 105 18.21 7.87 0.52
CA ARG A 105 18.84 8.95 -0.22
C ARG A 105 20.30 8.54 -0.34
N HIS A 106 20.72 8.20 -1.55
CA HIS A 106 22.13 8.30 -1.90
C HIS A 106 22.36 9.79 -2.06
N ASP A 107 22.86 10.40 -0.99
CA ASP A 107 23.45 11.73 -1.00
C ASP A 107 24.68 11.76 -1.92
#